data_AF-A0A3M6JXP2-F1
#
_entry.id   AF-A0A3M6JXP2-F1
#
_cell.length_a   1.000
_cell.length_b   1.000
_cell.length_c   1.000
_cell.angle_alpha   90.00
_cell.angle_beta   90.00
_cell.angle_gamma   90.00
#
_symmetry.space_group_name_H-M   'P 1'
#
loop_
_entity.id
_entity.type
_entity.pdbx_description
1 polymer ?
#
loop_
_entity_poly.entity_id
_entity_poly.type
_entity_poly.pdbx_seq_one_letter_code
_entity_poly.pdbx_strand_id
1 'polypeptide(L)' 'MDDPYLNDLRGEFNSYSNQLKKLKKKLLKTNSIEEQEKIIKQIDSTAKKMENNQKQSVKVTKSRLKERKKKSKR' A
#
# COMPACT_ATOMS: atom_id res chain seq x y z
N MET A 1 13.45 5.96 -12.58
CA MET A 1 13.83 4.54 -12.49
C MET A 1 12.58 3.82 -12.90
N ASP A 2 12.56 3.26 -14.10
CA ASP A 2 11.46 2.41 -14.51
C ASP A 2 11.84 1.00 -14.06
N ASP A 3 11.27 0.57 -12.94
CA ASP A 3 11.51 -0.74 -12.33
C ASP A 3 10.16 -1.46 -12.31
N PRO A 4 10.00 -2.56 -13.07
CA PRO A 4 8.72 -3.26 -13.18
C PRO A 4 8.12 -3.64 -11.82
N TYR A 5 8.97 -4.06 -10.88
CA TYR A 5 8.50 -4.44 -9.55
C TYR A 5 8.06 -3.24 -8.71
N LEU A 6 8.74 -2.08 -8.82
CA LEU A 6 8.26 -0.84 -8.19
C LEU A 6 6.93 -0.36 -8.81
N ASN A 7 6.72 -0.60 -10.11
CA ASN A 7 5.45 -0.27 -10.78
C ASN A 7 4.30 -1.13 -10.26
N ASP A 8 4.52 -2.43 -10.06
CA ASP A 8 3.53 -3.34 -9.48
C ASP A 8 3.17 -2.92 -8.04
N LEU A 9 4.19 -2.65 -7.21
CA LEU A 9 3.97 -2.17 -5.84
C LEU A 9 3.16 -0.87 -5.80
N ARG A 10 3.40 0.04 -6.74
CA ARG A 10 2.63 1.28 -6.89
C ARG A 10 1.18 1.00 -7.30
N GLY A 11 0.94 0.06 -8.20
CA GLY A 11 -0.40 -0.38 -8.61
C GLY A 11 -1.20 -0.96 -7.44
N GLU A 12 -0.57 -1.84 -6.65
CA GLU A 12 -1.15 -2.39 -5.43
C GLU A 12 -1.47 -1.29 -4.41
N PHE A 13 -0.54 -0.37 -4.14
CA PHE A 13 -0.73 0.73 -3.22
C PHE A 13 -1.94 1.60 -3.58
N ASN A 14 -2.08 1.94 -4.87
CA ASN A 14 -3.23 2.67 -5.39
C ASN A 14 -4.54 1.89 -5.19
N SER A 15 -4.49 0.57 -5.38
CA SER A 15 -5.65 -0.30 -5.17
C SER A 15 -6.07 -0.31 -3.70
N TYR A 16 -5.12 -0.43 -2.75
CA TYR A 16 -5.40 -0.34 -1.32
C TYR A 16 -5.98 1.03 -0.94
N SER A 17 -5.42 2.13 -1.47
CA SER A 17 -5.94 3.49 -1.23
C SER A 17 -7.41 3.63 -1.68
N ASN A 18 -7.73 3.10 -2.86
CA ASN A 18 -9.10 3.08 -3.38
C ASN A 18 -10.04 2.23 -2.53
N GLN A 19 -9.59 1.06 -2.06
CA GLN A 19 -10.36 0.21 -1.15
C GLN A 19 -10.63 0.93 0.18
N LEU A 20 -9.62 1.54 0.80
CA LEU A 20 -9.76 2.30 2.04
C LEU A 20 -10.73 3.48 1.88
N LYS A 21 -10.67 4.23 0.77
CA LYS A 21 -11.64 5.30 0.46
C LYS A 21 -13.08 4.76 0.40
N LYS A 22 -13.29 3.60 -0.23
CA LYS A 22 -14.62 2.97 -0.33
C LYS A 22 -15.11 2.49 1.05
N LEU A 23 -14.24 1.82 1.82
CA LEU A 23 -14.58 1.33 3.16
C LEU A 23 -14.91 2.47 4.12
N LYS A 24 -14.12 3.56 4.12
CA LYS A 24 -14.42 4.76 4.90
C LYS A 24 -15.79 5.35 4.56
N LYS A 25 -16.12 5.45 3.27
CA LYS A 25 -17.46 5.91 2.84
C LYS A 25 -18.58 4.98 3.30
N LYS A 26 -18.36 3.65 3.28
CA LYS A 26 -19.34 2.68 3.78
C LYS A 26 -19.52 2.78 5.29
N LEU A 27 -18.43 2.92 6.04
CA LEU A 27 -18.45 3.07 7.50
C LEU A 27 -19.33 4.25 7.94
N LEU A 28 -19.20 5.39 7.27
CA LEU A 28 -19.98 6.60 7.57
C LEU A 28 -21.46 6.50 7.20
N LYS A 29 -21.87 5.49 6.43
CA LYS A 29 -23.24 5.33 5.93
C LYS A 29 -24.00 4.19 6.59
N THR A 30 -23.33 3.28 7.28
CA THR A 30 -24.00 2.16 7.95
C THR A 30 -24.47 2.57 9.34
N ASN A 31 -25.67 2.15 9.70
CA ASN A 31 -26.28 2.37 11.01
C ASN A 31 -26.22 1.11 11.90
N SER A 32 -25.68 -0.01 11.39
CA SER A 32 -25.52 -1.26 12.13
C SER A 32 -24.14 -1.34 12.77
N ILE A 33 -24.09 -1.50 14.09
CA ILE A 33 -22.85 -1.64 14.86
C ILE A 33 -22.05 -2.87 14.37
N GLU A 34 -22.72 -4.00 14.13
CA GLU A 34 -22.07 -5.21 13.65
C GLU A 34 -21.43 -5.04 12.27
N GLU A 35 -22.07 -4.28 11.38
CA GLU A 35 -21.50 -3.95 10.07
C GLU A 35 -20.34 -2.96 10.20
N GLN A 36 -20.45 -1.97 11.08
CA GLN A 36 -19.37 -1.03 11.38
C GLN A 36 -18.12 -1.79 11.85
N GLU A 37 -18.26 -2.74 12.77
CA GLU A 37 -17.15 -3.58 13.25
C GLU A 37 -16.50 -4.38 12.11
N LYS A 38 -17.30 -5.00 11.23
CA LYS A 38 -16.79 -5.72 10.06
C LYS A 38 -16.00 -4.79 9.13
N ILE A 39 -16.50 -3.58 8.88
CA ILE A 39 -15.84 -2.58 8.04
C ILE A 39 -14.52 -2.11 8.68
N ILE A 40 -14.49 -1.88 10.00
CA ILE A 40 -13.28 -1.51 10.74
C ILE A 40 -12.21 -2.60 10.61
N LYS A 41 -12.57 -3.88 10.82
CA LYS A 41 -11.63 -5.00 10.64
C LYS A 41 -11.07 -5.08 9.21
N GLN A 42 -11.89 -4.78 8.21
CA GLN A 42 -11.45 -4.72 6.81
C GLN A 42 -10.50 -3.54 6.55
N ILE A 43 -10.76 -2.38 7.16
CA ILE A 43 -9.87 -1.21 7.11
C ILE A 43 -8.51 -1.57 7.70
N ASP A 44 -8.47 -2.17 8.90
CA ASP A 44 -7.22 -2.55 9.56
C ASP A 44 -6.41 -3.55 8.75
N SER A 45 -7.07 -4.59 8.22
CA SER A 45 -6.42 -5.58 7.35
C SER A 45 -5.83 -4.93 6.09
N THR A 46 -6.57 -4.01 5.46
CA THR A 46 -6.11 -3.31 4.26
C THR A 46 -4.98 -2.34 4.56
N ALA A 47 -5.05 -1.62 5.67
CA ALA A 47 -4.00 -0.71 6.12
C ALA A 47 -2.69 -1.45 6.40
N LYS A 48 -2.75 -2.63 7.05
CA LYS A 48 -1.57 -3.47 7.30
C LYS A 48 -0.92 -3.95 6.00
N LYS A 49 -1.71 -4.34 5.00
CA LYS A 49 -1.21 -4.69 3.66
C LYS A 49 -0.53 -3.49 2.98
N MET A 50 -1.16 -2.32 3.06
CA MET A 50 -0.62 -1.07 2.51
C MET A 50 0.70 -0.66 3.15
N GLU A 51 0.82 -0.80 4.48
CA GLU A 51 2.07 -0.53 5.20
C GLU A 51 3.20 -1.47 4.76
N ASN A 52 2.92 -2.77 4.65
CA ASN A 52 3.89 -3.75 4.18
C ASN A 52 4.36 -3.47 2.74
N ASN A 53 3.44 -3.12 1.85
CA ASN A 53 3.76 -2.71 0.48
C ASN A 53 4.67 -1.47 0.47
N GLN A 54 4.37 -0.45 1.29
CA GLN A 54 5.20 0.74 1.41
C GLN A 54 6.62 0.42 1.91
N LYS A 55 6.74 -0.44 2.94
CA LYS A 55 8.04 -0.90 3.46
C LYS A 55 8.86 -1.60 2.37
N GLN A 56 8.21 -2.47 1.58
CA GLN A 56 8.84 -3.18 0.48
C GLN A 56 9.31 -2.22 -0.62
N SER A 57 8.48 -1.26 -1.01
CA SER A 57 8.82 -0.22 -2.00
C SER A 57 10.06 0.59 -1.57
N VAL A 58 10.11 1.01 -0.30
CA VAL A 58 11.27 1.71 0.26
C VAL A 58 12.52 0.83 0.26
N LYS A 59 12.41 -0.44 0.63
CA LYS A 59 13.53 -1.40 0.64
C LYS A 59 14.12 -1.57 -0.77
N VAL A 60 13.26 -1.81 -1.77
CA VAL A 60 13.68 -1.97 -3.17
C VAL A 60 14.31 -0.70 -3.68
N THR A 61 13.67 0.46 -3.48
CA THR A 61 14.19 1.76 -3.91
C THR A 61 15.59 2.03 -3.33
N LYS A 62 15.79 1.78 -2.02
CA LYS A 62 17.10 1.89 -1.38
C LYS A 62 18.13 0.93 -2.00
N SER A 63 17.74 -0.31 -2.31
CA SER A 63 18.62 -1.28 -2.97
C SER A 63 19.04 -0.81 -4.36
N ARG A 64 18.09 -0.38 -5.19
CA ARG A 64 18.33 0.13 -6.55
C ARG A 64 19.22 1.36 -6.57
N LEU A 65 19.04 2.28 -5.63
CA LEU A 65 19.92 3.44 -5.47
C LEU A 65 21.36 3.04 -5.13
N LYS A 66 21.56 2.04 -4.26
CA LYS A 66 22.90 1.51 -3.93
C LYS A 66 23.55 0.85 -5.15
N GLU A 67 22.81 0.04 -5.90
CA GLU A 67 23.30 -0.61 -7.13
C GLU A 67 23.74 0.42 -8.17
N ARG A 68 22.93 1.47 -8.41
CA ARG A 68 23.30 2.57 -9.32
C ARG A 68 24.59 3.27 -8.89
N LYS A 69 24.71 3.61 -7.60
CA LYS A 69 25.91 4.27 -7.07
C LYS A 69 27.16 3.41 -7.22
N LYS A 70 27.04 2.08 -7.05
CA LYS A 70 28.14 1.14 -7.29
C LYS A 70 28.53 1.07 -8.77
N LYS A 71 27.55 1.00 -9.67
CA LYS A 71 27.80 0.99 -11.12
C LYS A 71 28.46 2.28 -11.62
N SER A 72 28.05 3.44 -11.10
CA SER A 72 28.63 4.75 -11.47
C SER A 72 30.08 4.94 -11.01
N LYS A 73 30.55 4.17 -10.03
CA LYS A 73 31.93 4.22 -9.52
C LYS A 73 32.88 3.24 -10.22
N ARG A 74 32.38 2.38 -11.11
CA ARG A 74 33.16 1.48 -11.96
C ARG A 74 33.22 2.08 -13.36
#